data_AF-A0A1V4DVT6-F1
#
_entry.id   AF-A0A1V4DVT6-F1
#
_cell.length_a   1.000
_cell.length_b   1.000
_cell.length_c   1.000
_cell.angle_alpha   90.00
_cell.angle_beta   90.00
_cell.angle_gamma   90.00
#
_symmetry.space_group_name_H-M   'P 1'
#
loop_
_entity.id
_entity.type
_entity.pdbx_description
1 polymer ?
#
loop_
_entity_poly.entity_id
_entity_poly.type
_entity_poly.pdbx_seq_one_letter_code
_entity_poly.pdbx_strand_id
1 'polypeptide(L)'
;MSTPHPAAPSWPHCAHGADAATYPVGCRGIHVPGHTACLAHLADTDRDAYLASLTPGASIDHRGTTFTEPLLTALLNALRDPSTGNARLGTADFGSATFEDNAGFGSATFEGTAGFRSATFKGDAGFGSATFERDAEFGSATFVTADQFGPLLCAGQLVLSGAIFGGPVTLSIAARRVECRRTRWSSTAETRLRYARVDFAHAVFEYPLTIAAEPDPFMLNGGWPLAEDLFPSAYDPGVRVASLRGVDAAHLVLADLDLWDCLFTGTVHLDQLRLEGACTFSTAPPAMHWRRWPPVRFTERRVLAEEHHWRASQPGAVPGWVPGTGRAAGPLQLAPVYRALRKGFEDGKHEPGAADFYYGEMEMRRHADDIPRSERGLLTAYWALSGYGLRASRALAWLGVAMLVTILLLVAFGLAQDTPKQTATGTVPAGGGKVTFEIDQDDPQNPTGNRFTGERFEKALNVTLNSVVFRASGQDLTTAGTYIEMTSRLTEPVLLGLAVLAIRNRVKR
;
A
#
# COMPACT_ATOMS: atom_id res chain seq x y z
N MET A 1 10.15 -8.61 -42.47
CA MET A 1 10.90 -9.42 -41.48
C MET A 1 10.09 -10.68 -41.28
N SER A 2 10.52 -11.80 -41.86
CA SER A 2 9.86 -13.10 -41.68
C SER A 2 9.89 -13.43 -40.19
N THR A 3 8.71 -13.63 -39.60
CA THR A 3 8.60 -14.12 -38.22
C THR A 3 9.38 -15.43 -38.13
N PRO A 4 10.31 -15.59 -37.16
CA PRO A 4 10.99 -16.85 -36.99
C PRO A 4 9.93 -17.93 -36.73
N HIS A 5 9.91 -18.98 -37.55
CA HIS A 5 9.03 -20.12 -37.28
C HIS A 5 9.33 -20.64 -35.86
N PRO A 6 8.31 -20.80 -35.01
CA PRO A 6 8.53 -21.23 -33.64
C PRO A 6 9.26 -22.59 -33.66
N ALA A 7 10.38 -22.67 -32.93
CA ALA A 7 11.20 -23.86 -32.84
C ALA A 7 10.38 -25.10 -32.47
N ALA A 8 10.85 -26.28 -32.88
CA ALA A 8 10.24 -27.55 -32.48
C ALA A 8 10.23 -27.67 -30.94
N PRO A 9 9.20 -28.31 -30.35
CA PRO A 9 9.17 -28.57 -28.92
C PRO A 9 10.34 -29.47 -28.50
N SER A 10 10.69 -29.43 -27.21
CA SER A 10 11.79 -30.24 -26.65
C SER A 10 11.42 -31.70 -26.36
N TRP A 11 10.16 -32.08 -26.56
CA TRP A 11 9.62 -33.42 -26.32
C TRP A 11 9.31 -34.14 -27.65
N PRO A 12 9.20 -35.48 -27.65
CA PRO A 12 8.75 -36.23 -28.82
C PRO A 12 7.31 -35.81 -29.19
N HIS A 13 7.17 -35.11 -30.31
CA HIS A 13 5.90 -34.54 -30.77
C HIS A 13 5.38 -35.21 -32.04
N CYS A 14 4.06 -35.25 -32.15
CA CYS A 14 3.30 -35.98 -33.15
C CYS A 14 3.67 -35.62 -34.60
N ALA A 15 4.05 -34.38 -34.87
CA ALA A 15 4.42 -33.86 -36.19
C ALA A 15 3.36 -34.09 -37.30
N HIS A 16 2.13 -34.47 -36.94
CA HIS A 16 1.05 -34.65 -37.92
C HIS A 16 0.80 -33.34 -38.68
N GLY A 17 0.68 -33.43 -40.00
CA GLY A 17 0.55 -32.26 -40.88
C GLY A 17 1.83 -31.43 -41.04
N ALA A 18 3.01 -31.95 -40.67
CA ALA A 18 4.28 -31.29 -40.96
C ALA A 18 4.55 -31.24 -42.47
N ASP A 19 4.84 -30.04 -42.97
CA ASP A 19 5.26 -29.79 -44.35
C ASP A 19 6.47 -28.83 -44.35
N ALA A 20 7.51 -29.21 -45.10
CA ALA A 20 8.78 -28.48 -45.16
C ALA A 20 8.65 -27.04 -45.69
N ALA A 21 7.60 -26.74 -46.46
CA ALA A 21 7.41 -25.41 -47.04
C ALA A 21 6.60 -24.45 -46.15
N THR A 22 5.58 -24.93 -45.44
CA THR A 22 4.56 -24.06 -44.82
C THR A 22 4.42 -24.25 -43.31
N TYR A 23 4.59 -25.47 -42.81
CA TYR A 23 4.40 -25.81 -41.40
C TYR A 23 5.40 -26.89 -40.96
N PRO A 24 6.70 -26.56 -40.87
CA PRO A 24 7.78 -27.55 -40.79
C PRO A 24 7.79 -28.40 -39.50
N VAL A 25 7.04 -27.99 -38.48
CA VAL A 25 6.97 -28.69 -37.18
C VAL A 25 5.77 -29.63 -37.08
N GLY A 26 4.67 -29.35 -37.79
CA GLY A 26 3.41 -30.10 -37.62
C GLY A 26 2.78 -29.93 -36.23
N CYS A 27 1.90 -30.87 -35.88
CA CYS A 27 1.26 -30.95 -34.57
C CYS A 27 2.29 -31.10 -33.44
N ARG A 28 2.21 -30.23 -32.43
CA ARG A 28 3.14 -30.17 -31.29
C ARG A 28 2.78 -31.09 -30.12
N GLY A 29 1.68 -31.83 -30.24
CA GLY A 29 1.21 -32.73 -29.19
C GLY A 29 2.21 -33.82 -28.88
N ILE A 30 2.47 -34.06 -27.59
CA ILE A 30 3.33 -35.14 -27.13
C ILE A 30 2.75 -36.50 -27.54
N HIS A 31 3.62 -37.44 -27.82
CA HIS A 31 3.22 -38.82 -28.08
C HIS A 31 2.51 -39.45 -26.86
N VAL A 32 1.41 -40.14 -27.13
CA VAL A 32 0.80 -41.05 -26.16
C VAL A 32 1.78 -42.21 -25.91
N PRO A 33 1.99 -42.68 -24.65
CA PRO A 33 2.89 -43.78 -24.36
C PRO A 33 2.62 -45.01 -25.25
N GLY A 34 3.66 -45.49 -25.94
CA GLY A 34 3.55 -46.62 -26.88
C GLY A 34 3.17 -46.25 -28.31
N HIS A 35 2.89 -44.98 -28.60
CA HIS A 35 2.48 -44.50 -29.93
C HIS A 35 3.40 -43.38 -30.44
N THR A 36 3.28 -43.06 -31.73
CA THR A 36 4.00 -41.94 -32.38
C THR A 36 3.08 -40.74 -32.66
N ALA A 37 1.86 -40.76 -32.14
CA ALA A 37 0.87 -39.71 -32.31
C ALA A 37 0.42 -39.18 -30.95
N CYS A 38 -0.04 -37.92 -30.93
CA CYS A 38 -0.70 -37.36 -29.76
C CYS A 38 -2.13 -37.85 -29.64
N LEU A 39 -2.76 -37.63 -28.49
CA LEU A 39 -4.12 -38.11 -28.20
C LEU A 39 -5.15 -37.66 -29.25
N ALA A 40 -4.96 -36.47 -29.83
CA ALA A 40 -5.84 -35.91 -30.85
C ALA A 40 -5.73 -36.58 -32.22
N HIS A 41 -4.54 -37.07 -32.59
CA HIS A 41 -4.28 -37.70 -33.89
C HIS A 41 -4.13 -39.22 -33.82
N LEU A 42 -4.38 -39.79 -32.65
CA LEU A 42 -4.40 -41.23 -32.45
C LEU A 42 -5.63 -41.83 -33.13
N ALA A 43 -5.47 -43.00 -33.75
CA ALA A 43 -6.61 -43.72 -34.33
C ALA A 43 -7.64 -44.07 -33.25
N ASP A 44 -8.93 -44.08 -33.59
CA ASP A 44 -10.01 -44.22 -32.62
C ASP A 44 -9.85 -45.47 -31.73
N THR A 45 -9.46 -46.61 -32.31
CA THR A 45 -9.24 -47.87 -31.57
C THR A 45 -8.10 -47.77 -30.56
N ASP A 46 -7.00 -47.13 -30.94
CA ASP A 46 -5.82 -46.96 -30.08
C ASP A 46 -6.12 -45.93 -28.99
N ARG A 47 -6.88 -44.89 -29.32
CA ARG A 47 -7.35 -43.88 -28.36
C ARG A 47 -8.27 -44.48 -27.32
N ASP A 48 -9.24 -45.28 -27.73
CA ASP A 48 -10.16 -45.94 -26.81
C ASP A 48 -9.41 -46.93 -25.90
N ALA A 49 -8.43 -47.65 -26.44
CA ALA A 49 -7.56 -48.53 -25.65
C ALA A 49 -6.70 -47.76 -24.64
N TYR A 50 -6.11 -46.63 -25.04
CA TYR A 50 -5.37 -45.76 -24.12
C TYR A 50 -6.27 -45.22 -23.01
N LEU A 51 -7.44 -44.65 -23.35
CA LEU A 51 -8.37 -44.12 -22.38
C LEU A 51 -8.87 -45.20 -21.41
N ALA A 52 -9.18 -46.40 -21.88
CA ALA A 52 -9.60 -47.52 -21.04
C ALA A 52 -8.50 -48.02 -20.09
N SER A 53 -7.22 -47.72 -20.37
CA SER A 53 -6.09 -48.08 -19.51
C SER A 53 -5.90 -47.13 -18.32
N LEU A 54 -6.51 -45.94 -18.38
CA LEU A 54 -6.40 -44.94 -17.33
C LEU A 54 -7.23 -45.34 -16.10
N THR A 55 -6.70 -45.01 -14.92
CA THR A 55 -7.39 -45.20 -13.65
C THR A 55 -7.47 -43.86 -12.91
N PRO A 56 -8.47 -43.66 -12.03
CA PRO A 56 -8.53 -42.47 -11.18
C PRO A 56 -7.20 -42.26 -10.42
N GLY A 57 -6.67 -41.04 -10.44
CA GLY A 57 -5.37 -40.68 -9.85
C GLY A 57 -4.16 -40.97 -10.74
N ALA A 58 -4.35 -41.50 -11.96
CA ALA A 58 -3.25 -41.69 -12.90
C ALA A 58 -2.62 -40.35 -13.31
N SER A 59 -1.30 -40.36 -13.53
CA SER A 59 -0.59 -39.19 -14.05
C SER A 59 -0.63 -39.19 -15.57
N ILE A 60 -0.87 -38.01 -16.16
CA ILE A 60 -1.05 -37.83 -17.61
C ILE A 60 -0.13 -36.71 -18.13
N ASP A 61 0.38 -36.88 -19.35
CA ASP A 61 1.14 -35.86 -20.08
C ASP A 61 0.52 -35.72 -21.47
N HIS A 62 -0.11 -34.58 -21.71
CA HIS A 62 -0.75 -34.21 -22.96
C HIS A 62 -0.30 -32.85 -23.45
N ARG A 63 0.95 -32.46 -23.13
CA ARG A 63 1.56 -31.22 -23.61
C ARG A 63 1.43 -31.05 -25.12
N GLY A 64 1.17 -29.83 -25.56
CA GLY A 64 1.06 -29.46 -26.97
C GLY A 64 -0.15 -30.06 -27.71
N THR A 65 -1.00 -30.83 -27.04
CA THR A 65 -2.13 -31.53 -27.67
C THR A 65 -3.28 -30.55 -27.87
N THR A 66 -3.97 -30.67 -29.01
CA THR A 66 -5.20 -29.93 -29.27
C THR A 66 -6.39 -30.74 -28.76
N PHE A 67 -7.23 -30.14 -27.94
CA PHE A 67 -8.42 -30.75 -27.35
C PHE A 67 -9.68 -30.10 -27.92
N THR A 68 -10.55 -30.94 -28.46
CA THR A 68 -11.98 -30.62 -28.63
C THR A 68 -12.73 -30.96 -27.33
N GLU A 69 -13.90 -30.37 -27.15
CA GLU A 69 -14.73 -30.64 -25.96
C GLU A 69 -15.04 -32.15 -25.77
N PRO A 70 -15.41 -32.93 -26.81
CA PRO A 70 -15.62 -34.37 -26.66
C PRO A 70 -14.36 -35.13 -26.27
N LEU A 71 -13.19 -34.75 -26.79
CA LEU A 71 -11.93 -35.42 -26.48
C LEU A 71 -11.51 -35.20 -25.02
N LEU A 72 -11.63 -33.95 -24.54
CA LEU A 72 -11.37 -33.63 -23.14
C LEU A 72 -12.34 -34.37 -22.22
N THR A 73 -13.63 -34.38 -22.57
CA THR A 73 -14.66 -35.09 -21.82
C THR A 73 -14.37 -36.59 -21.73
N ALA A 74 -13.95 -37.22 -22.83
CA ALA A 74 -13.56 -38.62 -22.85
C ALA A 74 -12.36 -38.90 -21.93
N LEU A 75 -11.34 -38.03 -21.97
CA LEU A 75 -10.17 -38.12 -21.09
C LEU A 75 -10.55 -38.01 -19.60
N LEU A 76 -11.36 -37.01 -19.23
CA LEU A 76 -11.76 -36.82 -17.83
C LEU A 76 -12.69 -37.93 -17.34
N ASN A 77 -13.54 -38.48 -18.21
CA ASN A 77 -14.39 -39.63 -17.88
C ASN A 77 -13.58 -40.90 -17.63
N ALA A 78 -12.49 -41.12 -18.38
CA ALA A 78 -11.57 -42.23 -18.14
C ALA A 78 -10.88 -42.15 -16.77
N LEU A 79 -10.73 -40.95 -16.21
CA LEU A 79 -10.12 -40.69 -14.90
C LEU A 79 -11.16 -40.51 -13.78
N ARG A 80 -12.44 -40.78 -14.05
CA ARG A 80 -13.53 -40.56 -13.10
C ARG A 80 -13.53 -41.59 -11.98
N ASP A 81 -13.48 -41.12 -10.74
CA ASP A 81 -13.63 -41.97 -9.56
C ASP A 81 -15.10 -42.41 -9.42
N PRO A 82 -15.40 -43.72 -9.38
CA PRO A 82 -16.77 -44.21 -9.22
C PRO A 82 -17.44 -43.80 -7.89
N SER A 83 -16.66 -43.50 -6.86
CA SER A 83 -17.17 -43.18 -5.52
C SER A 83 -17.64 -41.74 -5.39
N THR A 84 -16.89 -40.79 -5.97
CA THR A 84 -17.20 -39.36 -5.91
C THR A 84 -17.87 -38.85 -7.18
N GLY A 85 -17.75 -39.57 -8.29
CA GLY A 85 -18.19 -39.14 -9.61
C GLY A 85 -17.30 -38.07 -10.23
N ASN A 86 -16.19 -37.68 -9.59
CA ASN A 86 -15.30 -36.62 -10.04
C ASN A 86 -14.06 -37.17 -10.74
N ALA A 87 -13.51 -36.43 -11.70
CA ALA A 87 -12.23 -36.79 -12.31
C ALA A 87 -11.10 -36.62 -11.28
N ARG A 88 -10.29 -37.66 -11.08
CA ARG A 88 -9.11 -37.62 -10.22
C ARG A 88 -7.87 -37.79 -11.07
N LEU A 89 -6.98 -36.82 -11.01
CA LEU A 89 -5.75 -36.77 -11.77
C LEU A 89 -4.58 -36.76 -10.80
N GLY A 90 -3.54 -37.55 -11.09
CA GLY A 90 -2.26 -37.46 -10.41
C GLY A 90 -1.52 -36.19 -10.83
N THR A 91 -0.31 -36.34 -11.37
CA THR A 91 0.33 -35.21 -12.07
C THR A 91 -0.27 -35.08 -13.46
N ALA A 92 -0.74 -33.89 -13.83
CA ALA A 92 -1.38 -33.66 -15.13
C ALA A 92 -0.71 -32.49 -15.86
N ASP A 93 -0.08 -32.76 -17.01
CA ASP A 93 0.61 -31.74 -17.80
C ASP A 93 -0.11 -31.50 -19.15
N PHE A 94 -0.72 -30.32 -19.27
CA PHE A 94 -1.36 -29.76 -20.47
C PHE A 94 -0.58 -28.54 -20.98
N GLY A 95 0.72 -28.42 -20.66
CA GLY A 95 1.56 -27.32 -21.12
C GLY A 95 1.54 -27.18 -22.65
N SER A 96 1.34 -25.97 -23.14
CA SER A 96 1.19 -25.66 -24.57
C SER A 96 0.00 -26.33 -25.27
N ALA A 97 -0.93 -26.96 -24.54
CA ALA A 97 -2.14 -27.51 -25.11
C ALA A 97 -3.06 -26.40 -25.66
N THR A 98 -3.88 -26.73 -26.64
CA THR A 98 -4.90 -25.82 -27.18
C THR A 98 -6.28 -26.44 -26.97
N PHE A 99 -7.15 -25.79 -26.22
CA PHE A 99 -8.54 -26.16 -26.08
C PHE A 99 -9.35 -25.32 -27.06
N GLU A 100 -9.90 -25.98 -28.10
CA GLU A 100 -10.57 -25.27 -29.20
C GLU A 100 -11.97 -24.81 -28.85
N ASP A 101 -12.63 -25.60 -28.01
CA ASP A 101 -13.98 -25.39 -27.51
C ASP A 101 -13.95 -25.13 -25.99
N ASN A 102 -15.09 -25.30 -25.33
CA ASN A 102 -15.19 -25.20 -23.88
C ASN A 102 -14.35 -26.30 -23.20
N ALA A 103 -13.49 -25.88 -22.27
CA ALA A 103 -12.61 -26.74 -21.50
C ALA A 103 -13.15 -26.89 -20.07
N GLY A 104 -13.98 -27.91 -19.84
CA GLY A 104 -14.57 -28.17 -18.54
C GLY A 104 -13.69 -29.04 -17.65
N PHE A 105 -13.06 -28.45 -16.62
CA PHE A 105 -12.38 -29.13 -15.52
C PHE A 105 -13.18 -29.06 -14.21
N GLY A 106 -14.48 -28.78 -14.30
CA GLY A 106 -15.36 -28.63 -13.15
C GLY A 106 -15.35 -29.86 -12.24
N SER A 107 -15.27 -29.63 -10.93
CA SER A 107 -15.19 -30.66 -9.90
C SER A 107 -14.00 -31.63 -10.00
N ALA A 108 -13.02 -31.38 -10.89
CA ALA A 108 -11.83 -32.23 -11.00
C ALA A 108 -10.91 -32.06 -9.78
N THR A 109 -10.28 -33.15 -9.34
CA THR A 109 -9.27 -33.15 -8.28
C THR A 109 -7.91 -33.49 -8.88
N PHE A 110 -6.95 -32.58 -8.71
CA PHE A 110 -5.56 -32.75 -9.08
C PHE A 110 -4.74 -33.02 -7.81
N GLU A 111 -4.35 -34.27 -7.61
CA GLU A 111 -3.56 -34.75 -6.45
C GLU A 111 -2.08 -34.40 -6.59
N GLY A 112 -1.61 -34.32 -7.84
CA GLY A 112 -0.28 -33.86 -8.21
C GLY A 112 -0.28 -32.42 -8.74
N THR A 113 0.86 -32.00 -9.28
CA THR A 113 0.98 -30.70 -9.95
C THR A 113 0.15 -30.69 -11.23
N ALA A 114 -0.62 -29.62 -11.45
CA ALA A 114 -1.40 -29.40 -12.65
C ALA A 114 -0.76 -28.31 -13.53
N GLY A 115 -0.23 -28.70 -14.70
CA GLY A 115 0.46 -27.81 -15.62
C GLY A 115 -0.43 -27.39 -16.79
N PHE A 116 -0.62 -26.09 -16.98
CA PHE A 116 -1.29 -25.45 -18.12
C PHE A 116 -0.43 -24.33 -18.72
N ARG A 117 0.89 -24.41 -18.51
CA ARG A 117 1.84 -23.36 -18.94
C ARG A 117 1.76 -23.16 -20.45
N SER A 118 1.57 -21.94 -20.90
CA SER A 118 1.40 -21.58 -22.32
C SER A 118 0.22 -22.28 -23.02
N ALA A 119 -0.74 -22.83 -22.27
CA ALA A 119 -1.96 -23.38 -22.85
C ALA A 119 -2.85 -22.25 -23.40
N THR A 120 -3.62 -22.56 -24.42
CA THR A 120 -4.59 -21.62 -25.03
C THR A 120 -5.99 -22.17 -24.86
N PHE A 121 -6.87 -21.40 -24.22
CA PHE A 121 -8.29 -21.68 -24.06
C PHE A 121 -9.06 -20.74 -25.00
N LYS A 122 -9.56 -21.28 -26.12
CA LYS A 122 -10.32 -20.50 -27.11
C LYS A 122 -11.78 -20.32 -26.69
N GLY A 123 -12.39 -21.35 -26.10
CA GLY A 123 -13.71 -21.28 -25.47
C GLY A 123 -13.63 -20.98 -23.97
N ASP A 124 -14.73 -21.25 -23.26
CA ASP A 124 -14.79 -21.06 -21.81
C ASP A 124 -13.92 -22.08 -21.07
N ALA A 125 -13.23 -21.64 -20.01
CA ALA A 125 -12.27 -22.45 -19.26
C ALA A 125 -12.79 -22.67 -17.83
N GLY A 126 -13.68 -23.65 -17.68
CA GLY A 126 -14.40 -23.89 -16.44
C GLY A 126 -13.59 -24.68 -15.40
N PHE A 127 -13.21 -24.03 -14.31
CA PHE A 127 -12.58 -24.66 -13.12
C PHE A 127 -13.49 -24.64 -11.89
N GLY A 128 -14.81 -24.53 -12.08
CA GLY A 128 -15.77 -24.48 -10.97
C GLY A 128 -15.71 -25.72 -10.08
N SER A 129 -15.52 -25.53 -8.78
CA SER A 129 -15.33 -26.58 -7.79
C SER A 129 -14.09 -27.47 -8.01
N ALA A 130 -13.13 -27.05 -8.84
CA ALA A 130 -11.89 -27.80 -9.01
C ALA A 130 -10.98 -27.66 -7.78
N THR A 131 -10.29 -28.75 -7.43
CA THR A 131 -9.36 -28.83 -6.30
C THR A 131 -7.97 -29.19 -6.77
N PHE A 132 -6.99 -28.34 -6.44
CA PHE A 132 -5.57 -28.58 -6.64
C PHE A 132 -4.91 -28.81 -5.28
N GLU A 133 -4.50 -30.05 -5.00
CA GLU A 133 -3.82 -30.40 -3.74
C GLU A 133 -2.36 -29.93 -3.70
N ARG A 134 -1.80 -29.64 -4.89
CA ARG A 134 -0.44 -29.13 -5.10
C ARG A 134 -0.48 -27.82 -5.89
N ASP A 135 0.59 -27.53 -6.62
CA ASP A 135 0.72 -26.32 -7.43
C ASP A 135 -0.08 -26.43 -8.73
N ALA A 136 -0.67 -25.31 -9.14
CA ALA A 136 -1.41 -25.17 -10.40
C ALA A 136 -0.76 -24.08 -11.25
N GLU A 137 -0.21 -24.46 -12.40
CA GLU A 137 0.62 -23.59 -13.23
C GLU A 137 -0.07 -23.17 -14.53
N PHE A 138 -0.60 -21.95 -14.58
CA PHE A 138 -1.18 -21.31 -15.76
C PHE A 138 -0.25 -20.24 -16.36
N GLY A 139 1.05 -20.36 -16.13
CA GLY A 139 2.04 -19.37 -16.57
C GLY A 139 2.00 -19.16 -18.08
N SER A 140 1.89 -17.92 -18.54
CA SER A 140 1.74 -17.57 -19.96
C SER A 140 0.55 -18.23 -20.69
N ALA A 141 -0.46 -18.73 -19.96
CA ALA A 141 -1.68 -19.22 -20.58
C ALA A 141 -2.49 -18.08 -21.20
N THR A 142 -3.25 -18.37 -22.25
CA THR A 142 -4.14 -17.40 -22.90
C THR A 142 -5.58 -17.85 -22.76
N PHE A 143 -6.42 -16.99 -22.18
CA PHE A 143 -7.85 -17.17 -22.04
C PHE A 143 -8.54 -16.17 -22.97
N VAL A 144 -9.12 -16.65 -24.07
CA VAL A 144 -9.69 -15.76 -25.10
C VAL A 144 -11.05 -15.23 -24.66
N THR A 145 -11.95 -16.12 -24.18
CA THR A 145 -13.33 -15.78 -23.78
C THR A 145 -13.74 -16.44 -22.47
N ALA A 146 -12.84 -16.51 -21.48
CA ALA A 146 -13.19 -17.09 -20.19
C ALA A 146 -14.05 -16.12 -19.39
N ASP A 147 -15.33 -16.45 -19.20
CA ASP A 147 -16.26 -15.61 -18.42
C ASP A 147 -16.00 -15.77 -16.91
N GLN A 148 -15.69 -17.01 -16.49
CA GLN A 148 -15.47 -17.35 -15.09
C GLN A 148 -14.24 -18.28 -14.94
N PHE A 149 -13.38 -17.96 -13.98
CA PHE A 149 -12.24 -18.80 -13.58
C PHE A 149 -12.36 -19.14 -12.09
N GLY A 150 -12.93 -20.32 -11.81
CA GLY A 150 -13.30 -20.76 -10.47
C GLY A 150 -14.81 -20.71 -10.21
N PRO A 151 -15.28 -20.77 -8.96
CA PRO A 151 -14.51 -20.88 -7.73
C PRO A 151 -13.67 -22.16 -7.68
N LEU A 152 -12.39 -22.04 -7.35
CA LEU A 152 -11.46 -23.16 -7.24
C LEU A 152 -10.66 -23.11 -5.94
N LEU A 153 -10.17 -24.28 -5.52
CA LEU A 153 -9.34 -24.46 -4.35
C LEU A 153 -7.91 -24.86 -4.76
N CYS A 154 -6.89 -24.16 -4.27
CA CYS A 154 -5.49 -24.52 -4.50
C CYS A 154 -4.70 -24.48 -3.19
N ALA A 155 -4.33 -25.66 -2.67
CA ALA A 155 -3.55 -25.77 -1.44
C ALA A 155 -2.08 -25.32 -1.62
N GLY A 156 -1.53 -25.55 -2.81
CA GLY A 156 -0.20 -25.08 -3.21
C GLY A 156 -0.20 -23.63 -3.70
N GLN A 157 0.56 -23.39 -4.75
CA GLN A 157 0.68 -22.11 -5.43
C GLN A 157 -0.07 -22.10 -6.75
N LEU A 158 -0.90 -21.07 -6.96
CA LEU A 158 -1.53 -20.80 -8.25
C LEU A 158 -0.70 -19.78 -9.03
N VAL A 159 -0.06 -20.21 -10.12
CA VAL A 159 0.80 -19.36 -10.95
C VAL A 159 0.06 -18.92 -12.19
N LEU A 160 -0.33 -17.66 -12.27
CA LEU A 160 -0.92 -17.01 -13.44
C LEU A 160 0.09 -16.09 -14.16
N SER A 161 1.38 -16.18 -13.79
CA SER A 161 2.37 -15.22 -14.26
C SER A 161 2.51 -15.22 -15.79
N GLY A 162 2.37 -14.06 -16.41
CA GLY A 162 2.40 -13.89 -17.86
C GLY A 162 1.11 -14.28 -18.58
N ALA A 163 0.06 -14.71 -17.87
CA ALA A 163 -1.21 -15.09 -18.48
C ALA A 163 -1.93 -13.88 -19.09
N ILE A 164 -2.72 -14.13 -20.13
CA ILE A 164 -3.49 -13.13 -20.86
C ILE A 164 -4.97 -13.46 -20.75
N PHE A 165 -5.76 -12.50 -20.27
CA PHE A 165 -7.22 -12.55 -20.26
C PHE A 165 -7.75 -11.58 -21.32
N GLY A 166 -8.25 -12.14 -22.41
CA GLY A 166 -8.74 -11.39 -23.58
C GLY A 166 -10.15 -10.84 -23.41
N GLY A 167 -11.01 -11.56 -22.69
CA GLY A 167 -12.39 -11.19 -22.41
C GLY A 167 -12.64 -10.76 -20.96
N PRO A 168 -13.86 -10.27 -20.66
CA PRO A 168 -14.27 -10.00 -19.29
C PRO A 168 -14.24 -11.28 -18.46
N VAL A 169 -13.68 -11.23 -17.25
CA VAL A 169 -13.51 -12.44 -16.44
C VAL A 169 -13.71 -12.18 -14.95
N THR A 170 -14.37 -13.11 -14.27
CA THR A 170 -14.41 -13.16 -12.81
C THR A 170 -13.55 -14.32 -12.31
N LEU A 171 -12.51 -14.02 -11.54
CA LEU A 171 -11.67 -15.01 -10.88
C LEU A 171 -12.17 -15.18 -9.45
N SER A 172 -12.49 -16.41 -9.06
CA SER A 172 -12.83 -16.77 -7.68
C SER A 172 -11.86 -17.83 -7.19
N ILE A 173 -10.94 -17.45 -6.31
CA ILE A 173 -9.80 -18.31 -5.95
C ILE A 173 -9.63 -18.36 -4.43
N ALA A 174 -9.67 -19.58 -3.88
CA ALA A 174 -9.21 -19.87 -2.53
C ALA A 174 -7.84 -20.56 -2.61
N ALA A 175 -6.77 -19.82 -2.30
CA ALA A 175 -5.40 -20.31 -2.41
C ALA A 175 -4.46 -19.62 -1.42
N ARG A 176 -3.38 -20.29 -1.00
CA ARG A 176 -2.39 -19.67 -0.09
C ARG A 176 -1.52 -18.63 -0.79
N ARG A 177 -1.18 -18.88 -2.06
CA ARG A 177 -0.31 -18.02 -2.87
C ARG A 177 -0.83 -17.94 -4.29
N VAL A 178 -0.97 -16.73 -4.79
CA VAL A 178 -1.39 -16.44 -6.17
C VAL A 178 -0.36 -15.53 -6.81
N GLU A 179 0.26 -15.96 -7.90
CA GLU A 179 1.24 -15.16 -8.63
C GLU A 179 0.68 -14.67 -9.97
N CYS A 180 0.33 -13.39 -10.04
CA CYS A 180 -0.19 -12.71 -11.23
C CYS A 180 0.85 -11.78 -11.88
N ARG A 181 2.14 -12.10 -11.78
CA ARG A 181 3.23 -11.26 -12.29
C ARG A 181 3.18 -11.16 -13.81
N ARG A 182 3.30 -9.95 -14.37
CA ARG A 182 3.24 -9.72 -15.83
C ARG A 182 1.98 -10.26 -16.50
N THR A 183 0.88 -10.39 -15.77
CA THR A 183 -0.43 -10.71 -16.37
C THR A 183 -0.91 -9.56 -17.24
N ARG A 184 -1.68 -9.88 -18.28
CA ARG A 184 -2.31 -8.87 -19.14
C ARG A 184 -3.82 -9.06 -19.12
N TRP A 185 -4.52 -7.96 -18.88
CA TRP A 185 -5.97 -7.92 -18.79
C TRP A 185 -6.49 -6.96 -19.86
N SER A 186 -7.04 -7.52 -20.92
CA SER A 186 -7.53 -6.78 -22.10
C SER A 186 -9.03 -6.46 -22.01
N SER A 187 -9.65 -6.69 -20.85
CA SER A 187 -11.04 -6.36 -20.58
C SER A 187 -11.26 -6.16 -19.07
N THR A 188 -12.49 -5.82 -18.68
CA THR A 188 -12.86 -5.65 -17.27
C THR A 188 -12.73 -6.97 -16.52
N ALA A 189 -12.14 -6.94 -15.33
CA ALA A 189 -12.00 -8.15 -14.52
C ALA A 189 -12.28 -7.91 -13.05
N GLU A 190 -12.78 -8.95 -12.40
CA GLU A 190 -12.94 -8.99 -10.94
C GLU A 190 -12.16 -10.19 -10.40
N THR A 191 -11.32 -9.95 -9.41
CA THR A 191 -10.54 -11.00 -8.74
C THR A 191 -10.96 -11.06 -7.28
N ARG A 192 -11.69 -12.11 -6.94
CA ARG A 192 -12.14 -12.41 -5.58
C ARG A 192 -11.26 -13.49 -5.01
N LEU A 193 -10.58 -13.16 -3.93
CA LEU A 193 -9.54 -14.00 -3.34
C LEU A 193 -9.89 -14.36 -1.90
N ARG A 194 -9.44 -15.54 -1.48
CA ARG A 194 -9.52 -16.01 -0.09
C ARG A 194 -8.20 -16.62 0.34
N TYR A 195 -7.77 -16.35 1.59
CA TYR A 195 -6.53 -16.85 2.22
C TYR A 195 -5.21 -16.43 1.53
N ALA A 196 -5.31 -15.63 0.47
CA ALA A 196 -4.25 -15.50 -0.50
C ALA A 196 -3.24 -14.42 -0.15
N ARG A 197 -1.95 -14.75 -0.37
CA ARG A 197 -0.94 -13.74 -0.66
C ARG A 197 -0.80 -13.61 -2.18
N VAL A 198 -1.10 -12.44 -2.72
CA VAL A 198 -1.15 -12.21 -4.17
C VAL A 198 -0.08 -11.22 -4.65
N ASP A 199 0.60 -11.54 -5.75
CA ASP A 199 1.63 -10.69 -6.38
C ASP A 199 1.22 -10.29 -7.80
N PHE A 200 0.99 -8.99 -8.03
CA PHE A 200 0.64 -8.41 -9.33
C PHE A 200 1.79 -7.61 -9.96
N ALA A 201 3.05 -7.83 -9.53
CA ALA A 201 4.18 -7.09 -10.04
C ALA A 201 4.23 -7.13 -11.59
N HIS A 202 4.29 -5.94 -12.19
CA HIS A 202 4.33 -5.70 -13.63
C HIS A 202 3.09 -6.18 -14.40
N ALA A 203 1.96 -6.41 -13.74
CA ALA A 203 0.69 -6.65 -14.42
C ALA A 203 0.23 -5.40 -15.21
N VAL A 204 -0.44 -5.64 -16.33
CA VAL A 204 -0.95 -4.60 -17.23
C VAL A 204 -2.47 -4.68 -17.25
N PHE A 205 -3.11 -3.60 -16.83
CA PHE A 205 -4.57 -3.45 -16.83
C PHE A 205 -4.97 -2.45 -17.92
N GLU A 206 -5.58 -2.92 -19.00
CA GLU A 206 -6.08 -2.04 -20.07
C GLU A 206 -7.46 -1.45 -19.73
N TYR A 207 -8.16 -2.08 -18.78
CA TYR A 207 -9.52 -1.77 -18.36
C TYR A 207 -9.65 -1.85 -16.83
N PRO A 208 -10.75 -1.35 -16.25
CA PRO A 208 -11.06 -1.47 -14.82
C PRO A 208 -10.91 -2.89 -14.28
N LEU A 209 -10.13 -3.02 -13.21
CA LEU A 209 -9.92 -4.27 -12.50
C LEU A 209 -10.12 -4.07 -10.99
N THR A 210 -10.93 -4.94 -10.39
CA THR A 210 -11.14 -4.99 -8.94
C THR A 210 -10.42 -6.20 -8.34
N ILE A 211 -9.66 -5.96 -7.27
CA ILE A 211 -9.08 -7.01 -6.43
C ILE A 211 -9.77 -6.92 -5.07
N ALA A 212 -10.48 -7.97 -4.70
CA ALA A 212 -11.27 -8.03 -3.47
C ALA A 212 -10.89 -9.26 -2.64
N ALA A 213 -10.80 -9.06 -1.32
CA ALA A 213 -10.89 -10.17 -0.38
C ALA A 213 -12.35 -10.56 -0.20
N GLU A 214 -12.68 -11.84 -0.37
CA GLU A 214 -14.03 -12.35 -0.12
C GLU A 214 -14.10 -12.92 1.30
N PRO A 215 -14.87 -12.35 2.24
CA PRO A 215 -14.94 -12.85 3.62
C PRO A 215 -15.72 -14.15 3.74
N ASP A 216 -16.72 -14.36 2.87
CA ASP A 216 -17.59 -15.54 2.90
C ASP A 216 -17.11 -16.64 1.94
N PRO A 217 -17.34 -17.93 2.25
CA PRO A 217 -17.01 -19.02 1.33
C PRO A 217 -17.70 -18.83 -0.03
N PHE A 218 -17.00 -19.16 -1.11
CA PHE A 218 -17.58 -19.07 -2.45
C PHE A 218 -18.76 -20.03 -2.60
N MET A 219 -19.86 -19.55 -3.15
CA MET A 219 -21.05 -20.37 -3.40
C MET A 219 -21.00 -20.99 -4.80
N LEU A 220 -21.21 -22.30 -4.86
CA LEU A 220 -21.34 -23.04 -6.12
C LEU A 220 -22.75 -22.88 -6.70
N ASN A 221 -22.91 -23.23 -7.98
CA ASN A 221 -24.18 -23.13 -8.74
C ASN A 221 -25.36 -24.00 -8.21
N GLY A 222 -25.22 -24.61 -7.04
CA GLY A 222 -26.28 -25.34 -6.32
C GLY A 222 -26.59 -24.78 -4.93
N GLY A 223 -26.04 -23.62 -4.56
CA GLY A 223 -26.25 -23.00 -3.24
C GLY A 223 -25.44 -23.65 -2.11
N TRP A 224 -24.45 -24.48 -2.43
CA TRP A 224 -23.52 -25.07 -1.47
C TRP A 224 -22.20 -24.29 -1.46
N PRO A 225 -21.58 -24.09 -0.28
CA PRO A 225 -20.25 -23.48 -0.23
C PRO A 225 -19.22 -24.42 -0.86
N LEU A 226 -18.17 -23.83 -1.45
CA LEU A 226 -16.98 -24.54 -1.89
C LEU A 226 -16.39 -25.28 -0.67
N ALA A 227 -16.09 -26.57 -0.83
CA ALA A 227 -15.42 -27.33 0.22
C ALA A 227 -13.98 -26.81 0.36
N GLU A 228 -13.67 -26.19 1.49
CA GLU A 228 -12.36 -25.61 1.80
C GLU A 228 -11.54 -26.51 2.76
N ASP A 229 -11.77 -27.82 2.73
CA ASP A 229 -11.21 -28.80 3.71
C ASP A 229 -9.67 -28.79 3.81
N LEU A 230 -8.98 -28.35 2.74
CA LEU A 230 -7.52 -28.20 2.72
C LEU A 230 -7.03 -27.00 3.56
N PHE A 231 -7.93 -26.13 3.99
CA PHE A 231 -7.69 -24.99 4.86
C PHE A 231 -8.38 -25.22 6.21
N PRO A 232 -7.61 -25.48 7.28
CA PRO A 232 -8.16 -25.52 8.63
C PRO A 232 -8.92 -24.23 8.98
N SER A 233 -10.02 -24.35 9.72
CA SER A 233 -10.88 -23.22 10.14
C SER A 233 -10.16 -22.13 10.95
N ALA A 234 -8.94 -22.38 11.41
CA ALA A 234 -8.08 -21.41 12.11
C ALA A 234 -7.30 -20.47 11.17
N TYR A 235 -7.29 -20.71 9.86
CA TYR A 235 -6.64 -19.81 8.91
C TYR A 235 -7.46 -18.52 8.75
N ASP A 236 -6.75 -17.39 8.78
CA ASP A 236 -7.32 -16.09 8.47
C ASP A 236 -7.71 -16.06 6.98
N PRO A 237 -9.01 -15.85 6.64
CA PRO A 237 -9.45 -15.74 5.25
C PRO A 237 -8.95 -14.46 4.57
N GLY A 238 -8.35 -13.53 5.31
CA GLY A 238 -7.79 -12.30 4.80
C GLY A 238 -6.81 -12.49 3.65
N VAL A 239 -6.78 -11.51 2.76
CA VAL A 239 -5.96 -11.51 1.56
C VAL A 239 -4.92 -10.41 1.66
N ARG A 240 -3.66 -10.76 1.40
CA ARG A 240 -2.51 -9.85 1.44
C ARG A 240 -1.99 -9.58 0.03
N VAL A 241 -1.83 -8.31 -0.33
CA VAL A 241 -1.17 -7.94 -1.59
C VAL A 241 0.33 -7.78 -1.34
N ALA A 242 1.15 -8.60 -1.98
CA ALA A 242 2.60 -8.56 -1.83
C ALA A 242 3.25 -7.45 -2.66
N SER A 243 2.78 -7.20 -3.88
CA SER A 243 3.38 -6.19 -4.75
C SER A 243 2.45 -5.70 -5.85
N LEU A 244 2.50 -4.39 -6.09
CA LEU A 244 1.93 -3.71 -7.24
C LEU A 244 3.01 -3.03 -8.11
N ARG A 245 4.29 -3.37 -7.91
CA ARG A 245 5.39 -2.67 -8.59
C ARG A 245 5.25 -2.76 -10.10
N GLY A 246 5.37 -1.63 -10.81
CA GLY A 246 5.29 -1.59 -12.27
C GLY A 246 3.88 -1.74 -12.85
N VAL A 247 2.85 -1.68 -12.01
CA VAL A 247 1.44 -1.65 -12.40
C VAL A 247 0.99 -0.21 -12.66
N ASP A 248 0.09 -0.01 -13.62
CA ASP A 248 -0.69 1.22 -13.76
C ASP A 248 -1.96 1.13 -12.90
N ALA A 249 -2.06 1.99 -11.89
CA ALA A 249 -3.15 1.98 -10.93
C ALA A 249 -4.37 2.84 -11.33
N ALA A 250 -4.37 3.46 -12.51
CA ALA A 250 -5.46 4.33 -12.98
C ALA A 250 -6.85 3.66 -12.98
N HIS A 251 -6.87 2.34 -13.18
CA HIS A 251 -8.07 1.52 -13.31
C HIS A 251 -8.17 0.43 -12.24
N LEU A 252 -7.41 0.57 -11.15
CA LEU A 252 -7.32 -0.44 -10.10
C LEU A 252 -8.17 -0.07 -8.87
N VAL A 253 -9.01 -1.01 -8.45
CA VAL A 253 -9.75 -0.96 -7.19
C VAL A 253 -9.27 -2.08 -6.28
N LEU A 254 -8.93 -1.74 -5.03
CA LEU A 254 -8.57 -2.70 -3.98
C LEU A 254 -9.64 -2.64 -2.89
N ALA A 255 -10.27 -3.78 -2.59
CA ALA A 255 -11.38 -3.87 -1.63
C ALA A 255 -11.06 -4.88 -0.52
N ASP A 256 -11.12 -4.42 0.74
CA ASP A 256 -10.96 -5.27 1.93
C ASP A 256 -9.63 -6.06 2.01
N LEU A 257 -8.55 -5.46 1.48
CA LEU A 257 -7.23 -6.09 1.37
C LEU A 257 -6.26 -5.66 2.48
N ASP A 258 -5.42 -6.58 2.92
CA ASP A 258 -4.25 -6.27 3.75
C ASP A 258 -3.08 -5.84 2.84
N LEU A 259 -2.65 -4.59 2.99
CA LEU A 259 -1.55 -3.96 2.25
C LEU A 259 -0.30 -3.78 3.13
N TRP A 260 -0.22 -4.47 4.27
CA TRP A 260 0.85 -4.34 5.26
C TRP A 260 2.24 -4.54 4.67
N ASP A 261 2.41 -5.55 3.82
CA ASP A 261 3.67 -5.90 3.16
C ASP A 261 3.69 -5.54 1.66
N CYS A 262 2.74 -4.73 1.19
CA CYS A 262 2.60 -4.36 -0.21
C CYS A 262 3.69 -3.38 -0.66
N LEU A 263 4.36 -3.72 -1.76
CA LEU A 263 5.35 -2.84 -2.41
C LEU A 263 4.69 -1.98 -3.50
N PHE A 264 4.80 -0.66 -3.37
CA PHE A 264 4.22 0.33 -4.29
C PHE A 264 5.26 1.04 -5.16
N THR A 265 6.57 0.98 -4.87
CA THR A 265 7.56 1.75 -5.64
C THR A 265 7.57 1.35 -7.11
N GLY A 266 7.37 2.33 -7.98
CA GLY A 266 7.30 2.13 -9.44
C GLY A 266 5.91 1.80 -9.96
N THR A 267 4.85 1.91 -9.14
CA THR A 267 3.48 2.02 -9.64
C THR A 267 3.29 3.36 -10.37
N VAL A 268 2.53 3.32 -11.46
CA VAL A 268 2.14 4.52 -12.22
C VAL A 268 0.71 4.89 -11.84
N HIS A 269 0.36 6.17 -11.87
CA HIS A 269 -0.96 6.70 -11.48
C HIS A 269 -1.46 6.23 -10.11
N LEU A 270 -0.54 6.06 -9.15
CA LEU A 270 -0.89 5.61 -7.79
C LEU A 270 -1.88 6.56 -7.08
N ASP A 271 -1.97 7.82 -7.51
CA ASP A 271 -2.95 8.79 -7.03
C ASP A 271 -4.39 8.48 -7.45
N GLN A 272 -4.58 7.63 -8.45
CA GLN A 272 -5.89 7.20 -8.96
C GLN A 272 -6.33 5.83 -8.39
N LEU A 273 -5.47 5.18 -7.60
CA LEU A 273 -5.79 3.92 -6.93
C LEU A 273 -7.00 4.11 -5.99
N ARG A 274 -8.04 3.31 -6.20
CA ARG A 274 -9.20 3.32 -5.30
C ARG A 274 -9.06 2.24 -4.24
N LEU A 275 -9.20 2.65 -2.98
CA LEU A 275 -9.23 1.76 -1.84
C LEU A 275 -10.65 1.77 -1.27
N GLU A 276 -11.29 0.62 -1.27
CA GLU A 276 -12.64 0.41 -0.77
C GLU A 276 -12.61 -0.55 0.43
N GLY A 277 -13.60 -0.43 1.31
CA GLY A 277 -13.69 -1.26 2.50
C GLY A 277 -12.52 -1.10 3.49
N ALA A 278 -12.19 -2.18 4.17
CA ALA A 278 -11.21 -2.22 5.26
C ALA A 278 -9.78 -2.51 4.77
N CYS A 279 -9.22 -1.63 3.93
CA CYS A 279 -7.82 -1.76 3.52
C CYS A 279 -6.84 -1.38 4.66
N THR A 280 -5.98 -2.31 5.07
CA THR A 280 -5.02 -2.09 6.17
C THR A 280 -3.60 -1.84 5.66
N PHE A 281 -2.84 -1.02 6.38
CA PHE A 281 -1.43 -0.72 6.08
C PHE A 281 -0.56 -1.04 7.29
N SER A 282 0.75 -1.15 7.07
CA SER A 282 1.70 -1.25 8.17
C SER A 282 1.67 -0.01 9.06
N THR A 283 2.09 -0.16 10.31
CA THR A 283 2.16 0.94 11.27
C THR A 283 3.57 1.18 11.76
N ALA A 284 3.89 2.45 12.05
CA ALA A 284 5.16 2.79 12.67
C ALA A 284 5.27 2.09 14.04
N PRO A 285 6.43 1.51 14.40
CA PRO A 285 6.57 0.78 15.66
C PRO A 285 6.27 1.70 16.86
N PRO A 286 5.39 1.28 17.80
CA PRO A 286 4.87 2.15 18.85
C PRO A 286 5.88 2.47 19.97
N ALA A 287 7.00 1.76 20.01
CA ALA A 287 7.88 1.75 21.17
C ALA A 287 8.70 3.05 21.35
N MET A 288 8.75 3.49 22.62
CA MET A 288 9.60 4.56 23.12
C MET A 288 11.01 4.01 23.32
N HIS A 289 11.97 4.43 22.50
CA HIS A 289 13.31 3.85 22.52
C HIS A 289 14.32 4.76 23.24
N TRP A 290 14.86 4.25 24.35
CA TRP A 290 15.79 4.91 25.26
C TRP A 290 17.28 4.69 24.89
N ARG A 291 17.60 4.40 23.62
CA ARG A 291 19.00 4.07 23.23
C ARG A 291 19.88 5.30 22.97
N ARG A 292 19.29 6.48 22.76
CA ARG A 292 19.98 7.78 22.69
C ARG A 292 19.14 8.82 23.42
N TRP A 293 19.80 9.73 24.15
CA TRP A 293 19.14 10.92 24.66
C TRP A 293 19.09 11.97 23.53
N PRO A 294 17.92 12.55 23.22
CA PRO A 294 16.61 12.33 23.85
C PRO A 294 15.88 11.06 23.32
N PRO A 295 15.01 10.43 24.14
CA PRO A 295 14.26 9.22 23.76
C PRO A 295 13.42 9.48 22.50
N VAL A 296 13.51 8.56 21.54
CA VAL A 296 12.78 8.67 20.27
C VAL A 296 11.47 7.91 20.38
N ARG A 297 10.34 8.64 20.34
CA ARG A 297 9.02 8.06 20.15
C ARG A 297 8.57 8.27 18.72
N PHE A 298 8.32 7.19 17.99
CA PHE A 298 7.70 7.29 16.69
C PHE A 298 6.23 7.67 16.83
N THR A 299 5.76 8.43 15.84
CA THR A 299 4.36 8.77 15.71
C THR A 299 3.62 7.55 15.18
N GLU A 300 2.64 7.04 15.92
CA GLU A 300 1.71 6.04 15.41
C GLU A 300 1.00 6.62 14.17
N ARG A 301 1.23 5.97 13.02
CA ARG A 301 0.72 6.35 11.70
C ARG A 301 0.76 5.14 10.78
N ARG A 302 -0.01 5.18 9.69
CA ARG A 302 0.15 4.26 8.55
C ARG A 302 1.48 4.49 7.85
N VAL A 303 2.15 3.40 7.48
CA VAL A 303 3.49 3.36 6.89
C VAL A 303 3.53 2.34 5.76
N LEU A 304 4.27 2.67 4.70
CA LEU A 304 4.52 1.76 3.59
C LEU A 304 5.49 0.65 4.00
N ALA A 305 5.28 -0.57 3.50
CA ALA A 305 6.20 -1.69 3.71
C ALA A 305 7.65 -1.33 3.35
N GLU A 306 7.82 -0.53 2.30
CA GLU A 306 9.13 -0.11 1.81
C GLU A 306 9.85 0.88 2.74
N GLU A 307 9.10 1.68 3.52
CA GLU A 307 9.71 2.45 4.62
C GLU A 307 10.20 1.52 5.74
N HIS A 308 9.46 0.45 6.08
CA HIS A 308 9.96 -0.55 7.03
C HIS A 308 11.29 -1.13 6.57
N HIS A 309 11.36 -1.52 5.30
CA HIS A 309 12.59 -2.07 4.70
C HIS A 309 13.75 -1.05 4.76
N TRP A 310 13.49 0.21 4.40
CA TRP A 310 14.49 1.27 4.46
C TRP A 310 14.99 1.52 5.88
N ARG A 311 14.07 1.69 6.84
CA ARG A 311 14.40 1.95 8.26
C ARG A 311 15.18 0.81 8.89
N ALA A 312 14.78 -0.43 8.61
CA ALA A 312 15.47 -1.62 9.10
C ALA A 312 16.89 -1.73 8.52
N SER A 313 17.14 -1.21 7.32
CA SER A 313 18.46 -1.21 6.68
C SER A 313 19.41 -0.11 7.18
N GLN A 314 18.92 0.87 7.96
CA GLN A 314 19.74 2.01 8.40
C GLN A 314 20.72 1.62 9.53
N PRO A 315 21.92 2.23 9.59
CA PRO A 315 22.84 2.07 10.71
C PRO A 315 22.17 2.49 12.03
N GLY A 316 22.05 1.56 12.97
CA GLY A 316 21.36 1.82 14.25
C GLY A 316 19.83 1.75 14.16
N ALA A 317 19.30 0.97 13.21
CA ALA A 317 17.88 0.67 13.08
C ALA A 317 17.23 0.34 14.44
N VAL A 318 16.05 0.92 14.63
CA VAL A 318 15.27 0.72 15.85
C VAL A 318 14.52 -0.62 15.76
N PRO A 319 14.50 -1.45 16.81
CA PRO A 319 13.70 -2.68 16.82
C PRO A 319 12.22 -2.40 16.52
N GLY A 320 11.59 -3.27 15.73
CA GLY A 320 10.19 -3.15 15.29
C GLY A 320 10.01 -2.71 13.84
N TRP A 321 11.04 -2.19 13.18
CA TRP A 321 11.05 -2.06 11.72
C TRP A 321 11.36 -3.42 11.08
N VAL A 322 10.59 -3.80 10.06
CA VAL A 322 10.68 -5.12 9.42
C VAL A 322 11.63 -5.02 8.22
N PRO A 323 12.66 -5.88 8.10
CA PRO A 323 13.56 -5.88 6.95
C PRO A 323 12.90 -6.51 5.72
N GLY A 324 13.27 -6.00 4.53
CA GLY A 324 12.81 -6.54 3.26
C GLY A 324 13.81 -7.50 2.63
N THR A 325 13.37 -8.25 1.60
CA THR A 325 14.17 -9.27 0.89
C THR A 325 15.01 -8.72 -0.27
N GLY A 326 15.26 -7.40 -0.33
CA GLY A 326 15.99 -6.78 -1.43
C GLY A 326 16.49 -5.37 -1.11
N ARG A 327 17.00 -4.66 -2.13
CA ARG A 327 17.45 -3.27 -1.98
C ARG A 327 16.27 -2.38 -1.58
N ALA A 328 16.34 -1.82 -0.38
CA ALA A 328 15.30 -0.92 0.11
C ALA A 328 15.22 0.36 -0.73
N ALA A 329 14.00 0.79 -1.03
CA ALA A 329 13.75 2.07 -1.68
C ALA A 329 14.17 3.21 -0.75
N GLY A 330 14.94 4.16 -1.28
CA GLY A 330 15.41 5.30 -0.49
C GLY A 330 14.32 6.38 -0.30
N PRO A 331 14.56 7.38 0.56
CA PRO A 331 13.60 8.46 0.80
C PRO A 331 13.17 9.22 -0.46
N LEU A 332 14.09 9.39 -1.41
CA LEU A 332 13.83 10.00 -2.73
C LEU A 332 12.76 9.26 -3.54
N GLN A 333 12.74 7.93 -3.44
CA GLN A 333 11.78 7.09 -4.15
C GLN A 333 10.46 6.97 -3.39
N LEU A 334 10.50 7.02 -2.06
CA LEU A 334 9.32 6.90 -1.21
C LEU A 334 8.49 8.19 -1.12
N ALA A 335 9.11 9.37 -1.17
CA ALA A 335 8.38 10.64 -1.06
C ALA A 335 7.30 10.81 -2.16
N PRO A 336 7.56 10.52 -3.45
CA PRO A 336 6.52 10.53 -4.48
C PRO A 336 5.39 9.52 -4.23
N VAL A 337 5.71 8.33 -3.72
CA VAL A 337 4.72 7.28 -3.41
C VAL A 337 3.78 7.75 -2.30
N TYR A 338 4.33 8.30 -1.22
CA TYR A 338 3.55 8.92 -0.13
C TYR A 338 2.66 10.06 -0.64
N ARG A 339 3.19 10.91 -1.52
CA ARG A 339 2.43 12.03 -2.10
C ARG A 339 1.26 11.54 -2.96
N ALA A 340 1.48 10.53 -3.79
CA ALA A 340 0.45 9.98 -4.66
C ALA A 340 -0.67 9.34 -3.83
N LEU A 341 -0.33 8.52 -2.83
CA LEU A 341 -1.33 7.93 -1.92
C LEU A 341 -2.07 9.00 -1.12
N ARG A 342 -1.37 10.03 -0.61
CA ARG A 342 -2.03 11.16 0.04
C ARG A 342 -3.09 11.77 -0.87
N LYS A 343 -2.75 12.07 -2.13
CA LYS A 343 -3.67 12.65 -3.11
C LYS A 343 -4.88 11.75 -3.34
N GLY A 344 -4.68 10.43 -3.52
CA GLY A 344 -5.79 9.49 -3.66
C GLY A 344 -6.74 9.46 -2.46
N PHE A 345 -6.20 9.54 -1.23
CA PHE A 345 -7.01 9.65 0.00
C PHE A 345 -7.73 11.00 0.12
N GLU A 346 -7.11 12.11 -0.28
CA GLU A 346 -7.73 13.44 -0.32
C GLU A 346 -8.91 13.46 -1.31
N ASP A 347 -8.71 12.89 -2.51
CA ASP A 347 -9.73 12.77 -3.55
C ASP A 347 -10.89 11.87 -3.10
N GLY A 348 -10.59 10.81 -2.33
CA GLY A 348 -11.57 9.95 -1.65
C GLY A 348 -12.21 10.54 -0.38
N LYS A 349 -11.90 11.79 -0.02
CA LYS A 349 -12.35 12.47 1.22
C LYS A 349 -11.98 11.75 2.53
N HIS A 350 -10.98 10.89 2.50
CA HIS A 350 -10.52 10.14 3.67
C HIS A 350 -9.38 10.90 4.39
N GLU A 351 -9.73 12.08 4.93
CA GLU A 351 -8.84 13.05 5.58
C GLU A 351 -7.89 12.46 6.66
N PRO A 352 -8.32 11.51 7.54
CA PRO A 352 -7.42 10.90 8.53
C PRO A 352 -6.26 10.13 7.90
N GLY A 353 -6.53 9.40 6.81
CA GLY A 353 -5.53 8.59 6.10
C GLY A 353 -4.57 9.47 5.32
N ALA A 354 -5.09 10.51 4.65
CA ALA A 354 -4.26 11.51 3.97
C ALA A 354 -3.24 12.17 4.92
N ALA A 355 -3.63 12.48 6.16
CA ALA A 355 -2.73 13.06 7.15
C ALA A 355 -1.54 12.15 7.51
N ASP A 356 -1.75 10.83 7.60
CA ASP A 356 -0.68 9.87 7.88
C ASP A 356 0.32 9.80 6.72
N PHE A 357 -0.17 9.75 5.48
CA PHE A 357 0.69 9.77 4.28
C PHE A 357 1.41 11.10 4.09
N TYR A 358 0.78 12.24 4.43
CA TYR A 358 1.44 13.55 4.47
C TYR A 358 2.61 13.56 5.46
N TYR A 359 2.39 13.03 6.67
CA TYR A 359 3.44 12.93 7.68
C TYR A 359 4.58 12.01 7.21
N GLY A 360 4.26 10.92 6.49
CA GLY A 360 5.21 10.06 5.77
C GLY A 360 6.05 10.80 4.73
N GLU A 361 5.40 11.54 3.82
CA GLU A 361 6.06 12.34 2.77
C GLU A 361 7.08 13.32 3.37
N MET A 362 6.67 14.10 4.36
CA MET A 362 7.54 15.10 4.99
C MET A 362 8.74 14.48 5.70
N GLU A 363 8.56 13.27 6.24
CA GLU A 363 9.68 12.55 6.84
C GLU A 363 10.65 12.02 5.79
N MET A 364 10.16 11.51 4.66
CA MET A 364 11.04 11.11 3.55
C MET A 364 11.81 12.31 3.00
N ARG A 365 11.16 13.46 2.82
CA ARG A 365 11.84 14.70 2.42
C ARG A 365 12.92 15.13 3.40
N ARG A 366 12.66 15.07 4.71
CA ARG A 366 13.66 15.40 5.74
C ARG A 366 14.92 14.54 5.63
N HIS A 367 14.77 13.26 5.26
CA HIS A 367 15.86 12.29 5.12
C HIS A 367 16.39 12.15 3.68
N ALA A 368 15.86 12.91 2.73
CA ALA A 368 16.33 12.91 1.36
C ALA A 368 17.64 13.71 1.23
N ASP A 369 18.59 13.18 0.47
CA ASP A 369 19.93 13.75 0.32
C ASP A 369 20.00 14.92 -0.67
N ASP A 370 19.01 15.04 -1.56
CA ASP A 370 18.91 16.09 -2.59
C ASP A 370 18.47 17.45 -2.04
N ILE A 371 17.81 17.48 -0.87
CA ILE A 371 17.28 18.70 -0.28
C ILE A 371 18.41 19.57 0.32
N PRO A 372 18.42 20.89 0.04
CA PRO A 372 19.36 21.83 0.66
C PRO A 372 19.31 21.78 2.19
N ARG A 373 20.46 22.01 2.85
CA ARG A 373 20.56 21.97 4.32
C ARG A 373 19.61 22.95 5.02
N SER A 374 19.33 24.10 4.41
CA SER A 374 18.39 25.10 4.94
C SER A 374 16.95 24.59 4.97
N GLU A 375 16.49 23.97 3.88
CA GLU A 375 15.14 23.39 3.80
C GLU A 375 15.01 22.18 4.73
N ARG A 376 16.05 21.33 4.83
CA ARG A 376 16.10 20.25 5.82
C ARG A 376 16.01 20.79 7.25
N GLY A 377 16.69 21.90 7.53
CA GLY A 377 16.60 22.61 8.82
C GLY A 377 15.19 23.12 9.10
N LEU A 378 14.53 23.72 8.11
CA LEU A 378 13.15 24.20 8.20
C LEU A 378 12.16 23.05 8.44
N LEU A 379 12.28 21.95 7.71
CA LEU A 379 11.48 20.74 7.94
C LEU A 379 11.72 20.16 9.34
N THR A 380 12.95 20.20 9.83
CA THR A 380 13.29 19.75 11.18
C THR A 380 12.67 20.64 12.25
N ALA A 381 12.69 21.96 12.07
CA ALA A 381 12.02 22.91 12.96
C ALA A 381 10.49 22.73 12.92
N TYR A 382 9.90 22.58 11.73
CA TYR A 382 8.47 22.35 11.57
C TYR A 382 8.01 21.02 12.19
N TRP A 383 8.80 19.96 12.06
CA TRP A 383 8.60 18.71 12.80
C TRP A 383 8.70 18.94 14.31
N ALA A 384 9.73 19.64 14.78
CA ALA A 384 10.00 19.86 16.19
C ALA A 384 8.85 20.59 16.90
N LEU A 385 8.36 21.66 16.26
CA LEU A 385 7.36 22.58 16.80
C LEU A 385 5.94 22.03 16.75
N SER A 386 5.53 21.43 15.63
CA SER A 386 4.11 21.08 15.42
C SER A 386 3.89 19.67 14.86
N GLY A 387 4.95 18.87 14.67
CA GLY A 387 4.83 17.57 14.02
C GLY A 387 4.28 17.69 12.60
N TYR A 388 4.81 18.63 11.83
CA TYR A 388 4.32 19.00 10.50
C TYR A 388 2.87 19.53 10.52
N GLY A 389 2.48 20.30 11.54
CA GLY A 389 1.14 20.89 11.64
C GLY A 389 0.02 19.89 11.93
N LEU A 390 0.34 18.67 12.35
CA LEU A 390 -0.64 17.63 12.66
C LEU A 390 -0.78 17.35 14.17
N ARG A 391 0.07 17.94 15.02
CA ARG A 391 0.07 17.67 16.46
C ARG A 391 -0.06 18.95 17.28
N ALA A 392 -1.30 19.28 17.65
CA ALA A 392 -1.61 20.43 18.50
C ALA A 392 -0.91 20.36 19.86
N SER A 393 -0.76 19.17 20.45
CA SER A 393 -0.10 18.99 21.75
C SER A 393 1.36 19.45 21.76
N ARG A 394 2.10 19.25 20.66
CA ARG A 394 3.48 19.74 20.53
C ARG A 394 3.53 21.26 20.44
N ALA A 395 2.65 21.83 19.63
CA ALA A 395 2.57 23.27 19.45
C ALA A 395 2.15 23.98 20.75
N LEU A 396 1.17 23.44 21.48
CA LEU A 396 0.73 23.95 22.79
C LEU A 396 1.82 23.78 23.87
N ALA A 397 2.57 22.68 23.86
CA ALA A 397 3.70 22.51 24.77
C ALA A 397 4.80 23.55 24.51
N TRP A 398 5.15 23.78 23.23
CA TRP A 398 6.09 24.84 22.87
C TRP A 398 5.57 26.24 23.18
N LEU A 399 4.27 26.47 23.04
CA LEU A 399 3.63 27.72 23.45
C LEU A 399 3.78 27.93 24.96
N GLY A 400 3.48 26.91 25.77
CA GLY A 400 3.66 26.97 27.22
C GLY A 400 5.13 27.20 27.63
N VAL A 401 6.09 26.55 26.96
CA VAL A 401 7.52 26.76 27.19
C VAL A 401 7.93 28.18 26.80
N ALA A 402 7.49 28.68 25.64
CA ALA A 402 7.78 30.04 25.19
C ALA A 402 7.23 31.06 26.19
N MET A 403 5.96 30.92 26.60
CA MET A 403 5.34 31.79 27.60
C MET A 403 6.09 31.75 28.93
N LEU A 404 6.49 30.57 29.40
CA LEU A 404 7.29 30.44 30.63
C LEU A 404 8.62 31.17 30.51
N VAL A 405 9.32 31.01 29.38
CA VAL A 405 10.59 31.70 29.11
C VAL A 405 10.39 33.21 29.05
N THR A 406 9.36 33.70 28.37
CA THR A 406 9.01 35.12 28.31
C THR A 406 8.76 35.67 29.72
N ILE A 407 7.95 34.97 30.53
CA ILE A 407 7.67 35.37 31.92
C ILE A 407 8.97 35.46 32.73
N LEU A 408 9.83 34.44 32.68
CA LEU A 408 11.10 34.43 33.41
C LEU A 408 12.02 35.57 32.97
N LEU A 409 12.10 35.85 31.67
CA LEU A 409 12.91 36.95 31.13
C LEU A 409 12.34 38.32 31.50
N LEU A 410 11.01 38.49 31.50
CA LEU A 410 10.36 39.73 31.92
C LEU A 410 10.54 39.99 33.42
N VAL A 411 10.40 38.96 34.27
CA VAL A 411 10.65 39.05 35.71
C VAL A 411 12.10 39.46 35.98
N ALA A 412 13.04 38.82 35.29
CA ALA A 412 14.47 39.03 35.49
C ALA A 412 14.99 40.36 34.92
N PHE A 413 14.50 40.79 33.76
CA PHE A 413 15.09 41.92 33.01
C PHE A 413 14.07 42.91 32.43
N GLY A 414 12.83 42.49 32.19
CA GLY A 414 11.89 43.27 31.39
C GLY A 414 11.03 44.28 32.13
N LEU A 415 10.68 44.01 33.40
CA LEU A 415 9.88 44.94 34.21
C LEU A 415 10.77 46.01 34.85
N ALA A 416 10.34 47.29 34.77
CA ALA A 416 11.03 48.39 35.44
C ALA A 416 11.09 48.17 36.97
N GLN A 417 12.09 48.76 37.63
CA GLN A 417 12.24 48.67 39.08
C GLN A 417 11.16 49.45 39.83
N ASP A 418 10.83 50.65 39.33
CA ASP A 418 9.79 51.55 39.85
C ASP A 418 8.94 52.07 38.67
N THR A 419 7.68 52.43 38.93
CA THR A 419 6.87 53.18 37.94
C THR A 419 7.56 54.54 37.70
N PRO A 420 7.89 54.90 36.44
CA PRO A 420 8.58 56.16 36.15
C PRO A 420 7.75 57.33 36.69
N LYS A 421 8.39 58.17 37.50
CA LYS A 421 7.72 59.30 38.14
C LYS A 421 7.40 60.32 37.05
N GLN A 422 6.11 60.56 36.82
CA GLN A 422 5.67 61.65 35.95
C GLN A 422 5.79 62.95 36.73
N THR A 423 6.80 63.76 36.44
CA THR A 423 6.95 65.09 37.01
C THR A 423 6.33 66.11 36.06
N ALA A 424 5.17 66.65 36.46
CA ALA A 424 4.55 67.76 35.75
C ALA A 424 5.14 69.08 36.26
N THR A 425 6.10 69.64 35.54
CA THR A 425 6.63 70.98 35.81
C THR A 425 5.84 72.01 35.00
N GLY A 426 5.24 72.98 35.69
CA GLY A 426 4.46 74.05 35.07
C GLY A 426 5.06 75.42 35.38
N THR A 427 5.30 76.22 34.35
CA THR A 427 5.69 77.64 34.50
C THR A 427 4.44 78.51 34.54
N VAL A 428 4.21 79.23 35.64
CA VAL A 428 3.08 80.17 35.80
C VAL A 428 3.56 81.62 35.62
N PRO A 429 3.08 82.37 34.61
CA PRO A 429 3.43 83.78 34.44
C PRO A 429 2.75 84.67 35.49
N ALA A 430 3.47 85.67 36.02
CA ALA A 430 3.02 86.54 37.12
C ALA A 430 1.78 87.42 36.80
N GLY A 431 1.33 87.48 35.55
CA GLY A 431 0.18 88.28 35.12
C GLY A 431 -1.13 87.52 34.87
N GLY A 432 -1.15 86.19 35.08
CA GLY A 432 -2.30 85.35 34.74
C GLY A 432 -2.40 85.08 33.23
N GLY A 433 -2.22 83.82 32.84
CA GLY A 433 -2.21 83.39 31.45
C GLY A 433 -1.99 81.88 31.34
N LYS A 434 -2.07 81.35 30.11
CA LYS A 434 -2.05 79.92 29.79
C LYS A 434 -0.88 79.20 30.49
N VAL A 435 -1.20 78.25 31.39
CA VAL A 435 -0.21 77.39 32.04
C VAL A 435 0.19 76.29 31.06
N THR A 436 1.49 76.19 30.77
CA THR A 436 2.04 75.10 29.95
C THR A 436 2.68 74.11 30.90
N PHE A 437 2.22 72.86 30.86
CA PHE A 437 2.78 71.75 31.63
C PHE A 437 3.70 70.95 30.70
N GLU A 438 4.97 70.86 31.05
CA GLU A 438 5.86 69.83 30.51
C GLU A 438 5.79 68.63 31.45
N ILE A 439 5.40 67.49 30.89
CA ILE A 439 5.36 66.21 31.59
C ILE A 439 6.61 65.45 31.14
N ASP A 440 7.67 65.50 31.94
CA ASP A 440 8.84 64.66 31.74
C ASP A 440 8.62 63.29 32.40
N GLN A 441 8.96 62.24 31.67
CA GLN A 441 8.91 60.85 32.13
C GLN A 441 10.32 60.29 32.14
N ASP A 442 10.78 59.84 33.33
CA ASP A 442 12.08 59.21 33.48
C ASP A 442 12.15 57.86 32.72
N ASP A 443 13.32 57.55 32.16
CA ASP A 443 13.55 56.28 31.47
C ASP A 443 13.48 55.08 32.45
N PRO A 444 12.77 53.99 32.08
CA PRO A 444 12.61 52.82 32.95
C PRO A 444 13.95 52.11 33.20
N GLN A 445 14.35 52.02 34.47
CA GLN A 445 15.63 51.42 34.87
C GLN A 445 15.55 49.90 35.14
N ASN A 446 16.65 49.21 34.84
CA ASN A 446 16.81 47.78 35.07
C ASN A 446 16.83 47.42 36.57
N PRO A 447 16.25 46.28 36.96
CA PRO A 447 16.12 45.88 38.36
C PRO A 447 17.47 45.50 39.00
N THR A 448 17.82 46.16 40.10
CA THR A 448 19.08 45.94 40.86
C THR A 448 18.93 45.12 42.15
N GLY A 449 17.70 44.75 42.56
CA GLY A 449 17.39 43.99 43.79
C GLY A 449 16.87 42.56 43.58
N ASN A 450 16.08 42.01 44.53
CA ASN A 450 15.49 40.66 44.44
C ASN A 450 14.49 40.58 43.28
N ARG A 451 14.84 39.85 42.22
CA ARG A 451 14.15 39.90 40.92
C ARG A 451 12.93 38.98 40.84
N PHE A 452 12.90 37.91 41.65
CA PHE A 452 11.84 36.91 41.65
C PHE A 452 10.86 37.13 42.81
N THR A 453 9.93 38.07 42.64
CA THR A 453 8.85 38.34 43.60
C THR A 453 7.49 37.98 42.98
N GLY A 454 6.51 37.63 43.83
CA GLY A 454 5.16 37.26 43.37
C GLY A 454 4.48 38.36 42.55
N GLU A 455 4.63 39.62 42.95
CA GLU A 455 4.07 40.78 42.24
C GLU A 455 4.67 40.98 40.84
N ARG A 456 5.99 40.77 40.67
CA ARG A 456 6.64 40.84 39.36
C ARG A 456 6.22 39.66 38.48
N PHE A 457 6.00 38.48 39.07
CA PHE A 457 5.48 37.33 38.34
C PHE A 457 4.06 37.59 37.83
N GLU A 458 3.18 38.15 38.65
CA GLU A 458 1.80 38.49 38.25
C GLU A 458 1.77 39.56 37.14
N LYS A 459 2.61 40.59 37.24
CA LYS A 459 2.79 41.59 36.17
C LYS A 459 3.31 40.97 34.88
N ALA A 460 4.35 40.12 34.95
CA ALA A 460 4.91 39.45 33.78
C ALA A 460 3.90 38.47 33.14
N LEU A 461 3.12 37.76 33.95
CA LEU A 461 2.05 36.87 33.49
C LEU A 461 0.96 37.67 32.73
N ASN A 462 0.51 38.79 33.29
CA ASN A 462 -0.46 39.68 32.64
C ASN A 462 0.08 40.27 31.33
N VAL A 463 1.34 40.69 31.29
CA VAL A 463 1.99 41.17 30.04
C VAL A 463 2.02 40.06 29.00
N THR A 464 2.45 38.85 29.37
CA THR A 464 2.58 37.72 28.45
C THR A 464 1.21 37.31 27.90
N LEU A 465 0.21 37.08 28.77
CA LEU A 465 -1.15 36.73 28.35
C LEU A 465 -1.79 37.81 27.46
N ASN A 466 -1.65 39.08 27.84
CA ASN A 466 -2.16 40.17 27.02
C ASN A 466 -1.39 40.30 25.71
N SER A 467 -0.10 39.96 25.64
CA SER A 467 0.65 40.03 24.38
C SER A 467 0.30 38.94 23.37
N VAL A 468 -0.14 37.76 23.85
CA VAL A 468 -0.61 36.65 23.01
C VAL A 468 -1.95 36.96 22.36
N VAL A 469 -2.83 37.71 23.05
CA VAL A 469 -4.24 37.89 22.65
C VAL A 469 -4.61 39.34 22.30
N PHE A 470 -3.96 40.34 22.89
CA PHE A 470 -4.30 41.77 22.82
C PHE A 470 -3.09 42.70 22.54
N ARG A 471 -3.37 43.97 22.20
CA ARG A 471 -2.42 44.84 21.47
C ARG A 471 -1.49 45.71 22.33
N ALA A 472 -1.66 45.77 23.66
CA ALA A 472 -0.74 46.48 24.56
C ALA A 472 -0.94 46.06 26.03
N SER A 473 0.16 45.84 26.75
CA SER A 473 0.13 45.48 28.18
C SER A 473 0.00 46.69 29.12
N GLY A 474 0.18 47.92 28.61
CA GLY A 474 0.06 49.15 29.39
C GLY A 474 1.07 49.28 30.55
N GLN A 475 2.11 48.45 30.56
CA GLN A 475 3.14 48.41 31.60
C GLN A 475 4.44 49.05 31.10
N ASP A 476 5.13 49.78 31.99
CA ASP A 476 6.45 50.35 31.70
C ASP A 476 7.52 49.24 31.65
N LEU A 477 8.02 48.98 30.45
CA LEU A 477 9.03 47.97 30.16
C LEU A 477 10.41 48.62 29.97
N THR A 478 11.45 47.95 30.45
CA THR A 478 12.84 48.33 30.12
C THR A 478 13.12 48.08 28.64
N THR A 479 14.19 48.62 28.07
CA THR A 479 14.60 48.34 26.68
C THR A 479 14.70 46.84 26.40
N ALA A 480 15.24 46.07 27.35
CA ALA A 480 15.27 44.60 27.26
C ALA A 480 13.86 44.00 27.28
N GLY A 481 12.98 44.51 28.15
CA GLY A 481 11.56 44.12 28.21
C GLY A 481 10.81 44.38 26.91
N THR A 482 11.07 45.50 26.23
CA THR A 482 10.48 45.81 24.93
C THR A 482 10.89 44.79 23.86
N TYR A 483 12.18 44.42 23.78
CA TYR A 483 12.63 43.40 22.83
C TYR A 483 12.08 42.00 23.14
N ILE A 484 11.97 41.65 24.43
CA ILE A 484 11.35 40.39 24.88
C ILE A 484 9.87 40.36 24.47
N GLU A 485 9.12 41.42 24.74
CA GLU A 485 7.71 41.52 24.36
C GLU A 485 7.53 41.48 22.83
N MET A 486 8.34 42.21 22.07
CA MET A 486 8.30 42.17 20.60
C MET A 486 8.54 40.75 20.06
N THR A 487 9.49 40.01 20.63
CA THR A 487 9.77 38.63 20.23
C THR A 487 8.58 37.72 20.56
N SER A 488 8.01 37.85 21.76
CA SER A 488 6.83 37.13 22.22
C SER A 488 5.63 37.30 21.28
N ARG A 489 5.36 38.55 20.89
CA ARG A 489 4.29 38.95 19.96
C ARG A 489 4.42 38.34 18.56
N LEU A 490 5.60 37.85 18.19
CA LEU A 490 5.80 37.12 16.94
C LEU A 490 5.71 35.60 17.17
N THR A 491 6.42 35.08 18.17
CA THR A 491 6.58 33.63 18.35
C THR A 491 5.33 32.95 18.88
N GLU A 492 4.64 33.55 19.84
CA GLU A 492 3.51 32.93 20.52
C GLU A 492 2.27 32.82 19.63
N PRO A 493 1.87 33.87 18.86
CA PRO A 493 0.77 33.75 17.91
C PRO A 493 1.04 32.73 16.78
N VAL A 494 2.29 32.58 16.34
CA VAL A 494 2.67 31.55 15.35
C VAL A 494 2.47 30.14 15.92
N LEU A 495 2.90 29.89 17.17
CA LEU A 495 2.69 28.60 17.84
C LEU A 495 1.21 28.32 18.08
N LEU A 496 0.43 29.33 18.48
CA LEU A 496 -1.01 29.22 18.61
C LEU A 496 -1.68 28.92 17.26
N GLY A 497 -1.27 29.60 16.18
CA GLY A 497 -1.74 29.36 14.83
C GLY A 497 -1.45 27.93 14.35
N LEU A 498 -0.25 27.40 14.64
CA LEU A 498 0.09 26.00 14.37
C LEU A 498 -0.76 25.01 15.17
N ALA A 499 -1.08 25.33 16.43
CA ALA A 499 -1.98 24.52 17.24
C ALA A 499 -3.40 24.50 16.66
N VAL A 500 -3.94 25.66 16.28
CA VAL A 500 -5.27 25.79 15.65
C VAL A 500 -5.32 25.04 14.32
N LEU A 501 -4.29 25.15 13.49
CA LEU A 501 -4.19 24.41 12.23
C LEU A 501 -4.24 22.89 12.47
N ALA A 502 -3.49 22.40 13.46
CA ALA A 502 -3.47 20.99 13.82
C ALA A 502 -4.82 20.50 14.37
N ILE A 503 -5.53 21.33 15.16
CA ILE A 503 -6.88 21.02 15.64
C ILE A 503 -7.85 20.96 14.46
N ARG A 504 -7.83 21.94 13.55
CA ARG A 504 -8.68 21.96 12.36
C ARG A 504 -8.49 20.70 11.52
N ASN A 505 -7.25 20.28 11.29
CA ASN A 505 -6.94 19.06 10.56
C ASN A 505 -7.39 17.79 11.29
N ARG A 506 -7.56 17.84 12.63
CA ARG A 506 -8.11 16.74 13.43
C ARG A 506 -9.63 16.74 13.48
N VAL A 507 -10.29 17.90 13.43
CA VAL A 507 -11.76 18.02 13.45
C VAL A 507 -12.38 17.74 12.09
N LYS A 508 -11.63 17.96 10.99
CA LYS A 508 -11.98 17.48 9.65
C LYS A 508 -11.94 15.94 9.50
N ARG A 509 -11.43 15.22 10.50
CA ARG A 509 -11.30 13.76 10.47
C ARG A 509 -12.62 13.03 10.61
#